data_AF-A0A352GLH5-F1
#
_entry.id   AF-A0A352GLH5-F1
#
_cell.length_a   1.000
_cell.length_b   1.000
_cell.length_c   1.000
_cell.angle_alpha   90.00
_cell.angle_beta   90.00
_cell.angle_gamma   90.00
#
_symmetry.space_group_name_H-M   'P 1'
#
loop_
_entity.id
_entity.type
_entity.pdbx_description
1 polymer ?
#
loop_
_entity_poly.entity_id
_entity_poly.type
_entity_poly.pdbx_seq_one_letter_code
_entity_poly.pdbx_strand_id
1 'polypeptide(L)'
;AMTGGQTMDGPLDPAIISRQVAAEGVGRVVVVTDEPDKYPPGTAFAPGVTIHHRDDLDQVQRDLATWPGVSALIYDQTCAAEKRRRRKRGTFPDPAKRVFINEAVCEGCGDCGVVSNCVAIAPQETELGRKRAIDQNMCNKDFTCLKGFCPSFVTVHDGVLAKGSETRSPGASATPFPVLPDPALPATDKAYNICVTGIGGTGVVTISALLGMAAHVDDKAVTVLDVAGLAQKNGAVFAHVRIADDPDALNAVRIAAGGADLLLGNDMVTSGGFETLGKLDADRARAVVNARQTMTAEFTNLPDLDFPDDKLRAAISDATGGRADFIDVTHLARRLMGDTIAANMMLLGYAFQKGAVPISADAIERAIELNGVAVDFNKQAFTWGRRAAHDLAAVEKLAGPQDKPAAAFDLDAFIARRVADLTAYQNAAYAARYSALVDKVRHTEAALGTGGTDLTEAAARSFFKLMAYKDEYEVARLYSAPEFRRSLRQTFQSHKKLTVHLAPPLGSPKDARTGHLQKREFGPWMFQAFRLLAPLKGLRGTAFDLFGRTEERRMERALINDYEATIDRLLAGLAANNLPLACEIAALPQSMRGFGHVKMANVEKAKARQVELLAAFKDPSKAVLAAE
;
A
#
# COMPACT_ATOMS: atom_id res chain seq x y z
N ALA A 1 16.27 -19.03 1.22
CA ALA A 1 16.81 -17.86 1.91
C ALA A 1 15.79 -16.76 2.14
N MET A 2 16.04 -15.97 3.18
CA MET A 2 15.22 -14.86 3.67
C MET A 2 14.94 -13.78 2.60
N THR A 3 15.90 -13.49 1.71
CA THR A 3 15.77 -12.47 0.64
C THR A 3 15.16 -12.98 -0.68
N GLY A 4 14.83 -14.28 -0.75
CA GLY A 4 14.52 -14.96 -2.01
C GLY A 4 15.78 -15.17 -2.87
N GLY A 5 15.71 -16.05 -3.86
CA GLY A 5 16.80 -16.21 -4.83
C GLY A 5 17.94 -17.14 -4.45
N GLN A 6 18.18 -17.39 -3.16
CA GLN A 6 19.28 -18.23 -2.68
C GLN A 6 18.77 -19.61 -2.27
N THR A 7 19.43 -20.65 -2.79
CA THR A 7 19.32 -22.02 -2.31
C THR A 7 19.97 -22.13 -0.94
N MET A 8 19.43 -23.00 -0.10
CA MET A 8 20.14 -23.40 1.12
C MET A 8 21.13 -24.49 0.72
N ASP A 9 22.35 -24.42 1.23
CA ASP A 9 23.40 -25.40 0.94
C ASP A 9 23.17 -26.67 1.75
N GLY A 10 22.84 -27.76 1.05
CA GLY A 10 22.62 -29.08 1.64
C GLY A 10 21.19 -29.61 1.53
N PRO A 11 20.94 -30.87 1.95
CA PRO A 11 19.67 -31.54 1.74
C PRO A 11 18.65 -31.33 2.88
N LEU A 12 18.71 -30.24 3.65
CA LEU A 12 17.77 -30.02 4.75
C LEU A 12 16.32 -29.84 4.24
N ASP A 13 15.43 -30.65 4.81
CA ASP A 13 13.98 -30.54 4.68
C ASP A 13 13.34 -30.47 6.08
N PRO A 14 12.04 -30.14 6.21
CA PRO A 14 11.37 -30.09 7.51
C PRO A 14 11.46 -31.39 8.31
N ALA A 15 11.53 -32.56 7.65
CA ALA A 15 11.63 -33.84 8.32
C ALA A 15 13.03 -34.04 8.92
N ILE A 16 14.10 -33.73 8.18
CA ILE A 16 15.48 -33.76 8.65
C ILE A 16 15.66 -32.80 9.82
N ILE A 17 15.16 -31.57 9.69
CA ILE A 17 15.21 -30.57 10.78
C ILE A 17 14.50 -31.12 12.02
N SER A 18 13.31 -31.72 11.86
CA SER A 18 12.57 -32.28 13.00
C SER A 18 13.35 -33.39 13.72
N ARG A 19 14.04 -34.27 12.98
CA ARG A 19 14.87 -35.35 13.55
C ARG A 19 16.11 -34.81 14.24
N GLN A 20 16.74 -33.80 13.66
CA GLN A 20 17.91 -33.16 14.27
C GLN A 20 17.56 -32.53 15.61
N VAL A 21 16.55 -31.64 15.65
CA VAL A 21 16.20 -30.93 16.90
C VAL A 21 15.68 -31.90 17.96
N ALA A 22 14.97 -32.97 17.57
CA ALA A 22 14.57 -34.02 18.49
C ALA A 22 15.79 -34.77 19.07
N ALA A 23 16.82 -35.07 18.25
CA ALA A 23 18.05 -35.69 18.72
C ALA A 23 18.87 -34.78 19.65
N GLU A 24 18.76 -33.45 19.49
CA GLU A 24 19.34 -32.44 20.39
C GLU A 24 18.56 -32.30 21.72
N GLY A 25 17.46 -33.03 21.91
CA GLY A 25 16.71 -33.09 23.17
C GLY A 25 15.46 -32.21 23.22
N VAL A 26 15.00 -31.66 22.08
CA VAL A 26 13.73 -30.92 22.02
C VAL A 26 12.55 -31.88 22.25
N GLY A 27 11.78 -31.64 23.32
CA GLY A 27 10.71 -32.53 23.77
C GLY A 27 9.40 -32.37 23.00
N ARG A 28 9.19 -31.25 22.30
CA ARG A 28 7.99 -30.98 21.49
C ARG A 28 8.36 -30.28 20.19
N VAL A 29 8.04 -30.90 19.06
CA VAL A 29 8.29 -30.35 17.73
C VAL A 29 6.99 -30.24 16.95
N VAL A 30 6.72 -29.07 16.38
CA VAL A 30 5.52 -28.81 15.57
C VAL A 30 5.93 -28.23 14.23
N VAL A 31 5.33 -28.73 13.14
CA VAL A 31 5.48 -28.18 11.80
C VAL A 31 4.25 -27.34 11.47
N VAL A 32 4.48 -26.11 11.00
CA VAL A 32 3.41 -25.21 10.54
C VAL A 32 3.64 -24.89 9.08
N THR A 33 2.60 -25.05 8.24
CA THR A 33 2.66 -24.86 6.78
C THR A 33 1.35 -24.30 6.24
N ASP A 34 1.37 -23.63 5.08
CA ASP A 34 0.16 -23.24 4.33
C ASP A 34 -0.48 -24.40 3.56
N GLU A 35 0.19 -25.55 3.51
CA GLU A 35 -0.25 -26.75 2.81
C GLU A 35 0.05 -27.99 3.69
N PRO A 36 -0.75 -28.29 4.74
CA PRO A 36 -0.51 -29.41 5.66
C PRO A 36 -0.46 -30.77 4.95
N ASP A 37 -1.26 -30.93 3.90
CA ASP A 37 -1.42 -32.19 3.17
C ASP A 37 -0.31 -32.41 2.11
N LYS A 38 0.67 -31.51 1.98
CA LYS A 38 1.71 -31.62 0.95
C LYS A 38 2.72 -32.74 1.21
N TYR A 39 2.80 -33.23 2.45
CA TYR A 39 3.77 -34.26 2.83
C TYR A 39 3.19 -35.65 2.56
N PRO A 40 3.89 -36.52 1.80
CA PRO A 40 3.45 -37.89 1.59
C PRO A 40 3.24 -38.65 2.90
N PRO A 41 2.22 -39.54 2.98
CA PRO A 41 2.09 -40.48 4.08
C PRO A 41 3.41 -41.28 4.26
N GLY A 42 3.94 -41.32 5.47
CA GLY A 42 5.22 -41.97 5.77
C GLY A 42 6.46 -41.09 5.62
N THR A 43 6.31 -39.78 5.37
CA THR A 43 7.42 -38.83 5.52
C THR A 43 8.06 -38.99 6.90
N ALA A 44 9.39 -39.18 6.94
CA ALA A 44 10.12 -39.61 8.13
C ALA A 44 10.33 -38.49 9.17
N PHE A 45 9.27 -37.81 9.62
CA PHE A 45 9.37 -36.85 10.72
C PHE A 45 9.84 -37.52 12.02
N ALA A 46 10.39 -36.73 12.95
CA ALA A 46 10.70 -37.21 14.29
C ALA A 46 9.43 -37.74 15.01
N PRO A 47 9.57 -38.70 15.94
CA PRO A 47 8.44 -39.21 16.70
C PRO A 47 7.66 -38.09 17.40
N GLY A 48 6.33 -38.10 17.27
CA GLY A 48 5.44 -37.14 17.94
C GLY A 48 5.31 -35.76 17.28
N VAL A 49 5.94 -35.53 16.11
CA VAL A 49 5.74 -34.31 15.32
C VAL A 49 4.28 -34.21 14.89
N THR A 50 3.70 -33.02 15.06
CA THR A 50 2.36 -32.69 14.55
C THR A 50 2.47 -31.62 13.47
N ILE A 51 1.57 -31.68 12.48
CA ILE A 51 1.55 -30.76 11.34
C ILE A 51 0.26 -29.95 11.42
N HIS A 52 0.37 -28.64 11.39
CA HIS A 52 -0.76 -27.72 11.52
C HIS A 52 -0.79 -26.74 10.35
N HIS A 53 -1.98 -26.23 10.05
CA HIS A 53 -2.12 -25.14 9.10
C HIS A 53 -1.63 -23.84 9.75
N ARG A 54 -1.06 -22.93 8.95
CA ARG A 54 -0.60 -21.61 9.44
C ARG A 54 -1.68 -20.75 10.12
N ASP A 55 -2.94 -21.09 9.94
CA ASP A 55 -4.07 -20.41 10.58
C ASP A 55 -4.12 -20.69 12.08
N ASP A 56 -3.52 -21.82 12.49
CA ASP A 56 -3.42 -22.25 13.87
C ASP A 56 -2.15 -21.72 14.56
N LEU A 57 -1.34 -20.90 13.87
CA LEU A 57 -0.01 -20.48 14.35
C LEU A 57 -0.03 -19.86 15.75
N ASP A 58 -0.95 -18.93 16.02
CA ASP A 58 -1.06 -18.29 17.35
C ASP A 58 -1.41 -19.31 18.44
N GLN A 59 -2.30 -20.26 18.14
CA GLN A 59 -2.65 -21.33 19.08
C GLN A 59 -1.45 -22.25 19.31
N VAL A 60 -0.79 -22.70 18.25
CA VAL A 60 0.42 -23.52 18.32
C VAL A 60 1.50 -22.82 19.15
N GLN A 61 1.71 -21.51 18.96
CA GLN A 61 2.69 -20.74 19.74
C GLN A 61 2.33 -20.70 21.23
N ARG A 62 1.05 -20.50 21.57
CA ARG A 62 0.57 -20.56 22.96
C ARG A 62 0.76 -21.94 23.57
N ASP A 63 0.41 -23.01 22.84
CA ASP A 63 0.57 -24.39 23.29
C ASP A 63 2.04 -24.76 23.48
N LEU A 64 2.92 -24.32 22.59
CA LEU A 64 4.36 -24.52 22.71
C LEU A 64 4.97 -23.72 23.87
N ALA A 65 4.41 -22.55 24.20
CA ALA A 65 4.86 -21.71 25.30
C ALA A 65 4.50 -22.29 26.69
N THR A 66 3.46 -23.14 26.78
CA THR A 66 3.10 -23.83 28.04
C THR A 66 3.82 -25.16 28.23
N TRP A 67 4.58 -25.62 27.23
CA TRP A 67 5.30 -26.89 27.27
C TRP A 67 6.44 -26.87 28.32
N PRO A 68 6.51 -27.83 29.25
CA PRO A 68 7.65 -27.96 30.15
C PRO A 68 8.92 -28.36 29.39
N GLY A 69 9.93 -27.49 29.38
CA GLY A 69 11.22 -27.73 28.71
C GLY A 69 11.33 -27.04 27.36
N VAL A 70 12.16 -27.58 26.46
CA VAL A 70 12.41 -26.97 25.13
C VAL A 70 11.40 -27.49 24.11
N SER A 71 10.74 -26.57 23.42
CA SER A 71 9.87 -26.82 22.27
C SER A 71 10.41 -26.14 21.01
N ALA A 72 10.09 -26.68 19.83
CA ALA A 72 10.48 -26.12 18.54
C ALA A 72 9.30 -26.03 17.58
N LEU A 73 9.26 -24.92 16.84
CA LEU A 73 8.33 -24.70 15.73
C LEU A 73 9.14 -24.65 14.43
N ILE A 74 8.82 -25.55 13.50
CA ILE A 74 9.37 -25.57 12.14
C ILE A 74 8.33 -24.92 11.22
N TYR A 75 8.62 -23.71 10.74
CA TYR A 75 7.72 -23.00 9.83
C TYR A 75 8.13 -23.26 8.38
N ASP A 76 7.38 -24.12 7.68
CA ASP A 76 7.64 -24.47 6.29
C ASP A 76 6.69 -23.71 5.35
N GLN A 77 7.16 -22.57 4.87
CA GLN A 77 6.50 -21.81 3.81
C GLN A 77 7.52 -21.13 2.90
N THR A 78 7.26 -21.18 1.59
CA THR A 78 8.05 -20.37 0.64
C THR A 78 7.77 -18.88 0.89
N CYS A 79 8.82 -18.09 1.13
CA CYS A 79 8.66 -16.65 1.35
C CYS A 79 8.05 -15.96 0.12
N ALA A 80 7.34 -14.86 0.36
CA ALA A 80 6.56 -14.20 -0.69
C ALA A 80 7.43 -13.69 -1.86
N ALA A 81 8.64 -13.17 -1.57
CA ALA A 81 9.57 -12.70 -2.59
C ALA A 81 9.96 -13.84 -3.55
N GLU A 82 10.26 -15.03 -3.00
CA GLU A 82 10.58 -16.21 -3.80
C GLU A 82 9.37 -16.74 -4.57
N LYS A 83 8.16 -16.75 -3.96
CA LYS A 83 6.92 -17.10 -4.68
C LYS A 83 6.72 -16.22 -5.92
N ARG A 84 6.89 -14.90 -5.78
CA ARG A 84 6.78 -13.95 -6.92
C ARG A 84 7.83 -14.21 -7.99
N ARG A 85 9.09 -14.40 -7.58
CA ARG A 85 10.21 -14.70 -8.51
C ARG A 85 9.95 -15.99 -9.29
N ARG A 86 9.58 -17.08 -8.62
CA ARG A 86 9.31 -18.37 -9.26
C ARG A 86 8.08 -18.33 -10.17
N ARG A 87 7.00 -17.63 -9.78
CA ARG A 87 5.84 -17.43 -10.67
C ARG A 87 6.19 -16.70 -11.95
N LYS A 88 7.01 -15.64 -11.87
CA LYS A 88 7.52 -14.95 -13.06
C LYS A 88 8.37 -15.86 -13.97
N ARG A 89 9.07 -16.84 -13.39
CA ARG A 89 9.86 -17.85 -14.10
C ARG A 89 9.04 -19.09 -14.53
N GLY A 90 7.76 -19.15 -14.20
CA GLY A 90 6.91 -20.33 -14.47
C GLY A 90 7.24 -21.55 -13.60
N THR A 91 8.04 -21.42 -12.54
CA THR A 91 8.48 -22.53 -11.68
C THR A 91 7.69 -22.64 -10.37
N PHE A 92 6.57 -21.91 -10.25
CA PHE A 92 5.67 -21.99 -9.10
C PHE A 92 4.23 -21.73 -9.54
N PRO A 93 3.22 -22.40 -8.94
CA PRO A 93 1.83 -22.21 -9.31
C PRO A 93 1.42 -20.74 -9.22
N ASP A 94 0.86 -20.20 -10.31
CA ASP A 94 0.27 -18.87 -10.33
C ASP A 94 -1.27 -18.97 -10.31
N PRO A 95 -1.92 -18.66 -9.18
CA PRO A 95 -3.37 -18.70 -9.13
C PRO A 95 -3.99 -17.75 -10.16
N ALA A 96 -4.89 -18.28 -10.98
CA ALA A 96 -5.66 -17.52 -11.96
C ALA A 96 -6.80 -16.72 -11.30
N LYS A 97 -6.50 -16.02 -10.21
CA LYS A 97 -7.43 -15.10 -9.54
C LYS A 97 -6.68 -13.93 -8.92
N ARG A 98 -7.34 -12.77 -8.90
CA ARG A 98 -6.83 -11.52 -8.35
C ARG A 98 -7.86 -10.93 -7.39
N VAL A 99 -7.40 -10.10 -6.46
CA VAL A 99 -8.26 -9.42 -5.49
C VAL A 99 -8.37 -7.96 -5.88
N PHE A 100 -9.59 -7.45 -5.83
CA PHE A 100 -9.94 -6.07 -6.10
C PHE A 100 -10.75 -5.52 -4.91
N ILE A 101 -10.61 -4.23 -4.62
CA ILE A 101 -11.36 -3.56 -3.56
C ILE A 101 -12.28 -2.54 -4.23
N ASN A 102 -13.58 -2.62 -3.96
CA ASN A 102 -14.52 -1.56 -4.30
C ASN A 102 -14.36 -0.40 -3.29
N GLU A 103 -13.63 0.63 -3.68
CA GLU A 103 -13.30 1.80 -2.86
C GLU A 103 -14.54 2.49 -2.27
N ALA A 104 -15.66 2.49 -3.00
CA ALA A 104 -16.91 3.11 -2.55
C ALA A 104 -17.56 2.34 -1.38
N VAL A 105 -17.28 1.04 -1.26
CA VAL A 105 -17.69 0.19 -0.12
C VAL A 105 -16.63 0.19 0.98
N CYS A 106 -15.36 0.43 0.64
CA CYS A 106 -14.28 0.43 1.61
C CYS A 106 -14.47 1.55 2.66
N GLU A 107 -14.34 1.21 3.93
CA GLU A 107 -14.34 2.19 5.02
C GLU A 107 -12.93 2.66 5.38
N GLY A 108 -11.88 2.09 4.80
CA GLY A 108 -10.49 2.46 5.10
C GLY A 108 -10.00 2.03 6.50
N CYS A 109 -10.66 1.07 7.16
CA CYS A 109 -10.37 0.70 8.55
C CYS A 109 -9.02 0.02 8.81
N GLY A 110 -8.32 -0.45 7.77
CA GLY A 110 -7.01 -1.10 7.91
C GLY A 110 -7.03 -2.56 8.36
N ASP A 111 -8.18 -3.14 8.71
CA ASP A 111 -8.28 -4.53 9.18
C ASP A 111 -7.68 -5.56 8.20
N CYS A 112 -7.87 -5.34 6.90
CA CYS A 112 -7.23 -6.17 5.87
C CYS A 112 -5.69 -6.09 5.90
N GLY A 113 -5.12 -4.96 6.32
CA GLY A 113 -3.69 -4.76 6.57
C GLY A 113 -3.23 -5.54 7.79
N VAL A 114 -3.91 -5.37 8.92
CA VAL A 114 -3.60 -6.04 10.20
C VAL A 114 -3.57 -7.56 10.04
N VAL A 115 -4.61 -8.16 9.44
CA VAL A 115 -4.71 -9.62 9.30
C VAL A 115 -3.74 -10.23 8.27
N SER A 116 -3.21 -9.43 7.34
CA SER A 116 -2.40 -9.94 6.23
C SER A 116 -0.95 -9.48 6.24
N ASN A 117 -0.63 -8.43 6.99
CA ASN A 117 0.61 -7.69 6.94
C ASN A 117 1.07 -7.43 5.48
N CYS A 118 0.11 -7.06 4.61
CA CYS A 118 0.31 -7.02 3.17
C CYS A 118 0.49 -5.58 2.66
N VAL A 119 1.71 -5.29 2.25
CA VAL A 119 2.11 -4.01 1.63
C VAL A 119 1.53 -3.77 0.23
N ALA A 120 0.92 -4.80 -0.39
CA ALA A 120 0.19 -4.62 -1.65
C ALA A 120 -1.19 -3.97 -1.42
N ILE A 121 -1.63 -3.83 -0.17
CA ILE A 121 -2.81 -3.05 0.19
C ILE A 121 -2.37 -1.60 0.33
N ALA A 122 -2.56 -0.81 -0.72
CA ALA A 122 -2.13 0.58 -0.76
C ALA A 122 -3.23 1.54 -0.24
N PRO A 123 -2.86 2.69 0.33
CA PRO A 123 -3.82 3.78 0.54
C PRO A 123 -4.34 4.27 -0.82
N GLN A 124 -5.61 4.66 -0.84
CA GLN A 124 -6.23 5.31 -1.99
C GLN A 124 -6.98 6.53 -1.49
N GLU A 125 -6.50 7.72 -1.81
CA GLU A 125 -7.18 8.95 -1.40
C GLU A 125 -8.45 9.18 -2.20
N THR A 126 -9.51 9.53 -1.50
CA THR A 126 -10.81 9.89 -2.10
C THR A 126 -11.37 11.10 -1.37
N GLU A 127 -12.33 11.78 -1.99
CA GLU A 127 -13.05 12.88 -1.33
C GLU A 127 -13.76 12.46 -0.03
N LEU A 128 -14.08 11.16 0.13
CA LEU A 128 -14.71 10.56 1.31
C LEU A 128 -13.67 10.03 2.32
N GLY A 129 -12.44 10.52 2.22
CA GLY A 129 -11.29 10.12 3.03
C GLY A 129 -10.53 8.92 2.44
N ARG A 130 -9.45 8.55 3.12
CA ARG A 130 -8.54 7.47 2.74
C ARG A 130 -9.24 6.11 2.68
N LYS A 131 -9.12 5.43 1.55
CA LYS A 131 -9.59 4.06 1.27
C LYS A 131 -8.41 3.11 1.08
N ARG A 132 -8.71 1.89 0.60
CA ARG A 132 -7.72 0.86 0.27
C ARG A 132 -7.89 0.40 -1.17
N ALA A 133 -6.77 0.16 -1.83
CA ALA A 133 -6.70 -0.48 -3.13
C ALA A 133 -5.67 -1.62 -3.10
N ILE A 134 -5.78 -2.56 -4.04
CA ILE A 134 -4.76 -3.61 -4.21
C ILE A 134 -3.85 -3.22 -5.36
N ASP A 135 -2.56 -3.03 -5.06
CA ASP A 135 -1.52 -2.96 -6.07
C ASP A 135 -1.39 -4.35 -6.74
N GLN A 136 -1.85 -4.41 -7.99
CA GLN A 136 -1.90 -5.66 -8.77
C GLN A 136 -0.53 -6.18 -9.20
N ASN A 137 0.50 -5.33 -9.17
CA ASN A 137 1.88 -5.64 -9.54
C ASN A 137 2.71 -6.10 -8.33
N MET A 138 2.31 -5.68 -7.13
CA MET A 138 2.88 -6.10 -5.85
C MET A 138 2.17 -7.28 -5.19
N CYS A 139 0.93 -7.58 -5.60
CA CYS A 139 0.14 -8.65 -5.00
C CYS A 139 0.82 -10.04 -5.12
N ASN A 140 1.05 -10.69 -3.98
CA ASN A 140 1.61 -12.04 -3.91
C ASN A 140 0.55 -13.15 -4.02
N LYS A 141 -0.73 -12.84 -4.27
CA LYS A 141 -1.80 -13.83 -4.46
C LYS A 141 -1.83 -14.93 -3.38
N ASP A 142 -1.59 -14.57 -2.12
CA ASP A 142 -1.77 -15.45 -0.94
C ASP A 142 -3.17 -15.30 -0.33
N PHE A 143 -3.88 -14.23 -0.71
CA PHE A 143 -5.28 -13.95 -0.40
C PHE A 143 -5.60 -13.78 1.09
N THR A 144 -4.60 -13.69 1.97
CA THR A 144 -4.81 -13.51 3.42
C THR A 144 -5.60 -12.24 3.75
N CYS A 145 -5.48 -11.20 2.92
CA CYS A 145 -6.26 -9.96 3.03
C CYS A 145 -7.79 -10.20 3.00
N LEU A 146 -8.26 -11.29 2.38
CA LEU A 146 -9.68 -11.64 2.35
C LEU A 146 -10.21 -12.07 3.72
N LYS A 147 -9.35 -12.36 4.70
CA LYS A 147 -9.77 -12.66 6.07
C LYS A 147 -10.26 -11.43 6.82
N GLY A 148 -9.84 -10.23 6.41
CA GLY A 148 -10.28 -8.99 7.05
C GLY A 148 -11.78 -8.80 6.89
N PHE A 149 -12.47 -8.38 7.94
CA PHE A 149 -13.92 -8.29 8.02
C PHE A 149 -14.46 -7.07 7.24
N CYS A 150 -14.44 -7.19 5.91
CA CYS A 150 -14.80 -6.14 4.99
C CYS A 150 -15.53 -6.71 3.76
N PRO A 151 -16.72 -6.18 3.39
CA PRO A 151 -17.49 -6.60 2.23
C PRO A 151 -17.03 -5.96 0.92
N SER A 152 -16.01 -5.10 0.92
CA SER A 152 -15.52 -4.39 -0.28
C SER A 152 -14.69 -5.27 -1.23
N PHE A 153 -14.31 -6.47 -0.80
CA PHE A 153 -13.44 -7.37 -1.56
C PHE A 153 -14.20 -8.12 -2.66
N VAL A 154 -13.61 -8.11 -3.85
CA VAL A 154 -14.03 -8.86 -5.03
C VAL A 154 -12.89 -9.73 -5.49
N THR A 155 -13.12 -11.03 -5.68
CA THR A 155 -12.18 -11.89 -6.39
C THR A 155 -12.53 -11.88 -7.88
N VAL A 156 -11.54 -11.51 -8.68
CA VAL A 156 -11.58 -11.51 -10.13
C VAL A 156 -10.87 -12.75 -10.63
N HIS A 157 -11.64 -13.75 -11.07
CA HIS A 157 -11.10 -14.99 -11.60
C HIS A 157 -10.74 -14.83 -13.07
N ASP A 158 -9.58 -15.36 -13.44
CA ASP A 158 -8.95 -15.22 -14.76
C ASP A 158 -8.81 -13.74 -15.19
N GLY A 159 -8.56 -12.86 -14.20
CA GLY A 159 -8.42 -11.43 -14.42
C GLY A 159 -7.11 -11.09 -15.14
N VAL A 160 -7.21 -10.61 -16.38
CA VAL A 160 -6.10 -10.06 -17.15
C VAL A 160 -6.04 -8.56 -16.88
N LEU A 161 -4.91 -8.08 -16.35
CA LEU A 161 -4.73 -6.67 -16.08
C LEU A 161 -4.83 -5.86 -17.38
N ALA A 162 -5.50 -4.72 -17.30
CA ALA A 162 -5.47 -3.76 -18.38
C ALA A 162 -4.03 -3.32 -18.60
N LYS A 163 -3.48 -3.55 -19.79
CA LYS A 163 -2.32 -2.81 -20.25
C LYS A 163 -2.76 -1.35 -20.32
N GLY A 164 -2.02 -0.44 -19.68
CA GLY A 164 -2.36 0.98 -19.61
C GLY A 164 -2.84 1.48 -20.98
N SER A 165 -4.03 2.11 -21.00
CA SER A 165 -4.76 2.65 -22.16
C SER A 165 -4.14 2.32 -23.52
N GLU A 166 -4.37 1.10 -24.02
CA GLU A 166 -3.79 0.59 -25.26
C GLU A 166 -2.26 0.70 -25.29
N THR A 167 -1.61 -0.40 -25.61
CA THR A 167 -0.33 -0.34 -26.30
C THR A 167 -0.48 0.56 -27.55
N ARG A 168 -0.22 1.86 -27.39
CA ARG A 168 0.86 2.50 -28.14
C ARG A 168 2.14 1.81 -27.63
N SER A 169 2.38 0.53 -27.89
CA SER A 169 3.27 0.18 -28.99
C SER A 169 3.00 0.97 -30.25
N PRO A 170 3.58 2.17 -30.42
CA PRO A 170 4.22 2.36 -31.69
C PRO A 170 5.39 1.38 -31.70
N GLY A 171 5.45 0.49 -32.69
CA GLY A 171 6.78 0.25 -33.24
C GLY A 171 7.38 1.64 -33.47
N ALA A 172 8.50 1.95 -32.83
CA ALA A 172 9.23 3.21 -32.91
C ALA A 172 8.72 4.16 -34.02
N SER A 173 7.74 5.03 -33.74
CA SER A 173 7.36 6.21 -34.55
C SER A 173 6.03 6.82 -34.07
N ALA A 174 6.06 8.13 -33.78
CA ALA A 174 4.97 9.12 -33.84
C ALA A 174 5.13 10.26 -32.80
N THR A 175 6.18 10.23 -31.99
CA THR A 175 6.79 11.47 -31.48
C THR A 175 8.29 11.31 -31.77
N PRO A 176 8.85 12.05 -32.73
CA PRO A 176 10.29 12.02 -32.94
C PRO A 176 10.91 12.73 -31.74
N PHE A 177 11.23 11.96 -30.71
CA PHE A 177 12.27 12.42 -29.80
C PHE A 177 13.52 12.58 -30.66
N PRO A 178 14.18 13.75 -30.62
CA PRO A 178 15.44 13.91 -31.32
C PRO A 178 16.42 12.83 -30.88
N VAL A 179 17.43 12.54 -31.72
CA VAL A 179 18.57 11.73 -31.29
C VAL A 179 19.10 12.36 -30.01
N LEU A 180 19.10 11.57 -28.93
CA LEU A 180 19.51 12.08 -27.63
C LEU A 180 21.03 12.29 -27.66
N PRO A 181 21.52 13.48 -27.28
CA PRO A 181 22.95 13.69 -27.15
C PRO A 181 23.48 12.80 -26.03
N ASP A 182 24.66 12.22 -26.21
CA ASP A 182 25.33 11.56 -25.10
C ASP A 182 25.86 12.61 -24.12
N PRO A 183 25.66 12.42 -22.81
CA PRO A 183 26.12 13.34 -21.79
C PRO A 183 27.63 13.22 -21.58
N ALA A 184 28.25 14.28 -21.05
CA ALA A 184 29.58 14.15 -20.49
C ALA A 184 29.54 13.21 -19.28
N LEU A 185 30.37 12.17 -19.29
CA LEU A 185 30.45 11.19 -18.21
C LEU A 185 31.38 11.69 -17.10
N PRO A 186 31.08 11.41 -15.81
CA PRO A 186 32.01 11.68 -14.73
C PRO A 186 33.34 10.93 -14.91
N ALA A 187 34.43 11.56 -14.47
CA ALA A 187 35.75 10.94 -14.45
C ALA A 187 35.83 9.79 -13.42
N THR A 188 36.67 8.81 -13.73
CA THR A 188 36.93 7.62 -12.90
C THR A 188 38.42 7.47 -12.59
N ASP A 189 39.19 8.55 -12.70
CA ASP A 189 40.58 8.66 -12.23
C ASP A 189 40.71 8.36 -10.74
N LYS A 190 39.62 8.61 -9.99
CA LYS A 190 39.39 8.17 -8.62
C LYS A 190 38.12 7.33 -8.56
N ALA A 191 37.97 6.61 -7.44
CA ALA A 191 36.77 5.81 -7.20
C ALA A 191 35.49 6.67 -7.21
N TYR A 192 34.65 6.46 -8.22
CA TYR A 192 33.29 7.02 -8.31
C TYR A 192 32.31 6.09 -7.59
N ASN A 193 31.60 6.63 -6.61
CA ASN A 193 30.83 5.86 -5.64
C ASN A 193 29.32 6.07 -5.87
N ILE A 194 28.63 5.01 -6.27
CA ILE A 194 27.19 4.99 -6.47
C ILE A 194 26.55 4.24 -5.31
N CYS A 195 25.73 4.93 -4.53
CA CYS A 195 24.84 4.34 -3.54
C CYS A 195 23.49 4.06 -4.21
N VAL A 196 23.15 2.79 -4.40
CA VAL A 196 21.83 2.40 -4.92
C VAL A 196 20.97 2.00 -3.73
N THR A 197 19.80 2.61 -3.59
CA THR A 197 18.90 2.34 -2.47
C THR A 197 17.55 1.87 -2.96
N GLY A 198 16.83 1.14 -2.12
CA GLY A 198 15.51 0.64 -2.48
C GLY A 198 14.87 -0.17 -1.37
N ILE A 199 13.57 -0.29 -1.43
CA ILE A 199 12.79 -1.24 -0.65
C ILE A 199 13.03 -2.66 -1.19
N GLY A 200 13.10 -3.67 -0.32
CA GLY A 200 13.28 -5.07 -0.73
C GLY A 200 12.30 -5.53 -1.81
N GLY A 201 12.82 -6.06 -2.93
CA GLY A 201 12.01 -6.50 -4.07
C GLY A 201 11.74 -5.45 -5.15
N THR A 202 12.28 -4.23 -5.00
CA THR A 202 12.28 -3.18 -6.03
C THR A 202 13.29 -3.46 -7.15
N GLY A 203 14.42 -4.11 -6.87
CA GLY A 203 15.43 -4.48 -7.87
C GLY A 203 16.81 -3.83 -7.68
N VAL A 204 17.12 -3.32 -6.48
CA VAL A 204 18.44 -2.75 -6.10
C VAL A 204 19.60 -3.65 -6.54
N VAL A 205 19.58 -4.92 -6.14
CA VAL A 205 20.62 -5.92 -6.46
C VAL A 205 20.73 -6.16 -7.97
N THR A 206 19.63 -6.03 -8.71
CA THR A 206 19.65 -6.20 -10.17
C THR A 206 20.35 -5.02 -10.84
N ILE A 207 20.11 -3.79 -10.37
CA ILE A 207 20.78 -2.60 -10.90
C ILE A 207 22.26 -2.59 -10.50
N SER A 208 22.62 -2.95 -9.26
CA SER A 208 24.03 -2.99 -8.84
C SER A 208 24.83 -4.03 -9.63
N ALA A 209 24.29 -5.23 -9.83
CA ALA A 209 24.91 -6.25 -10.67
C ALA A 209 25.05 -5.82 -12.14
N LEU A 210 24.04 -5.12 -12.68
CA LEU A 210 24.09 -4.59 -14.04
C LEU A 210 25.13 -3.49 -14.20
N LEU A 211 25.24 -2.57 -13.24
CA LEU A 211 26.30 -1.56 -13.20
C LEU A 211 27.68 -2.21 -13.10
N GLY A 212 27.82 -3.27 -12.30
CA GLY A 212 29.04 -4.06 -12.20
C GLY A 212 29.45 -4.66 -13.55
N MET A 213 28.53 -5.34 -14.23
CA MET A 213 28.80 -5.91 -15.55
C MET A 213 29.10 -4.82 -16.59
N ALA A 214 28.35 -3.72 -16.57
CA ALA A 214 28.54 -2.62 -17.51
C ALA A 214 29.90 -1.94 -17.31
N ALA A 215 30.32 -1.66 -16.07
CA ALA A 215 31.64 -1.13 -15.76
C ALA A 215 32.76 -2.05 -16.26
N HIS A 216 32.59 -3.37 -16.10
CA HIS A 216 33.55 -4.35 -16.62
C HIS A 216 33.61 -4.36 -18.17
N VAL A 217 32.47 -4.22 -18.86
CA VAL A 217 32.44 -4.10 -20.33
C VAL A 217 33.15 -2.82 -20.80
N ASP A 218 33.09 -1.76 -20.00
CA ASP A 218 33.75 -0.47 -20.24
C ASP A 218 35.24 -0.46 -19.84
N ASP A 219 35.83 -1.62 -19.57
CA ASP A 219 37.23 -1.80 -19.14
C ASP A 219 37.58 -1.03 -17.84
N LYS A 220 36.60 -0.89 -16.93
CA LYS A 220 36.79 -0.26 -15.62
C LYS A 220 36.88 -1.29 -14.51
N ALA A 221 37.65 -0.96 -13.48
CA ALA A 221 37.62 -1.67 -12.22
C ALA A 221 36.31 -1.40 -11.48
N VAL A 222 35.73 -2.43 -10.86
CA VAL A 222 34.47 -2.29 -10.12
C VAL A 222 34.43 -3.16 -8.87
N THR A 223 33.86 -2.62 -7.80
CA THR A 223 33.47 -3.39 -6.62
C THR A 223 32.00 -3.17 -6.31
N VAL A 224 31.29 -4.25 -5.96
CA VAL A 224 29.88 -4.22 -5.60
C VAL A 224 29.69 -4.89 -4.25
N LEU A 225 29.05 -4.18 -3.32
CA LEU A 225 28.61 -4.72 -2.04
C LEU A 225 27.11 -4.52 -1.90
N ASP A 226 26.36 -5.63 -1.93
CA ASP A 226 24.93 -5.62 -1.66
C ASP A 226 24.67 -5.88 -0.17
N VAL A 227 24.00 -4.93 0.48
CA VAL A 227 23.54 -5.03 1.86
C VAL A 227 22.03 -5.20 1.83
N ALA A 228 21.58 -6.45 1.92
CA ALA A 228 20.18 -6.76 2.14
C ALA A 228 19.92 -6.83 3.65
N GLY A 229 19.02 -5.99 4.16
CA GLY A 229 18.54 -6.12 5.55
C GLY A 229 17.95 -7.51 5.81
N LEU A 230 17.88 -7.90 7.10
CA LEU A 230 17.13 -9.10 7.53
C LEU A 230 15.71 -9.03 6.95
N ALA A 231 15.24 -10.14 6.37
CA ALA A 231 14.08 -10.13 5.46
C ALA A 231 12.74 -9.87 6.14
N GLN A 232 12.49 -8.61 6.41
CA GLN A 232 11.15 -8.08 6.54
C GLN A 232 10.75 -7.53 5.15
N LYS A 233 9.53 -7.87 4.70
CA LYS A 233 8.99 -7.26 3.48
C LYS A 233 9.09 -5.75 3.62
N ASN A 234 9.57 -5.12 2.57
CA ASN A 234 9.83 -3.69 2.52
C ASN A 234 10.90 -3.16 3.49
N GLY A 235 11.82 -4.00 3.96
CA GLY A 235 13.04 -3.54 4.59
C GLY A 235 13.93 -2.78 3.61
N ALA A 236 14.74 -1.87 4.16
CA ALA A 236 15.73 -1.12 3.41
C ALA A 236 16.81 -2.04 2.81
N VAL A 237 17.12 -1.85 1.53
CA VAL A 237 18.18 -2.52 0.80
C VAL A 237 19.10 -1.46 0.20
N PHE A 238 20.40 -1.68 0.35
CA PHE A 238 21.43 -0.77 -0.14
C PHE A 238 22.44 -1.56 -0.95
N ALA A 239 22.93 -0.99 -2.04
CA ALA A 239 24.07 -1.50 -2.77
C ALA A 239 25.11 -0.39 -2.93
N HIS A 240 26.36 -0.74 -2.70
CA HIS A 240 27.51 0.14 -2.88
C HIS A 240 28.23 -0.31 -4.14
N VAL A 241 28.21 0.52 -5.17
CA VAL A 241 28.93 0.27 -6.42
C VAL A 241 30.05 1.30 -6.52
N ARG A 242 31.29 0.85 -6.65
CA ARG A 242 32.46 1.73 -6.78
C ARG A 242 33.19 1.40 -8.06
N ILE A 243 33.45 2.42 -8.87
CA ILE A 243 34.01 2.28 -10.22
C ILE A 243 35.26 3.16 -10.32
N ALA A 244 36.34 2.65 -10.91
CA ALA A 244 37.56 3.40 -11.17
C ALA A 244 38.23 2.89 -12.45
N ASP A 245 39.09 3.71 -13.06
CA ASP A 245 39.91 3.30 -14.21
C ASP A 245 40.98 2.28 -13.78
N ASP A 246 41.53 2.43 -12.57
CA ASP A 246 42.55 1.54 -12.00
C ASP A 246 41.98 0.76 -10.80
N PRO A 247 42.13 -0.59 -10.75
CA PRO A 247 41.78 -1.41 -9.60
C PRO A 247 42.40 -0.93 -8.27
N ASP A 248 43.62 -0.39 -8.28
CA ASP A 248 44.32 0.06 -7.07
C ASP A 248 43.66 1.29 -6.42
N ALA A 249 42.77 1.98 -7.14
CA ALA A 249 41.95 3.05 -6.57
C ALA A 249 40.80 2.52 -5.69
N LEU A 250 40.49 1.22 -5.73
CA LEU A 250 39.36 0.58 -5.03
C LEU A 250 39.79 -0.11 -3.72
N ASN A 251 40.27 0.69 -2.76
CA ASN A 251 40.82 0.20 -1.49
C ASN A 251 39.79 -0.33 -0.47
N ALA A 252 38.49 -0.08 -0.67
CA ALA A 252 37.43 -0.53 0.22
C ALA A 252 36.13 -0.76 -0.54
N VAL A 253 35.43 -1.85 -0.23
CA VAL A 253 34.17 -2.22 -0.90
C VAL A 253 33.00 -1.36 -0.41
N ARG A 254 33.01 -0.93 0.86
CA ARG A 254 31.95 -0.09 1.44
C ARG A 254 32.23 1.39 1.16
N ILE A 255 31.21 2.14 0.76
CA ILE A 255 31.26 3.62 0.67
C ILE A 255 31.34 4.18 2.11
N ALA A 256 32.31 5.07 2.34
CA ALA A 256 32.50 5.75 3.63
C ALA A 256 31.42 6.81 3.89
N ALA A 257 31.37 7.35 5.10
CA ALA A 257 30.50 8.50 5.38
C ALA A 257 30.89 9.69 4.50
N GLY A 258 29.89 10.41 3.96
CA GLY A 258 30.12 11.48 2.98
C GLY A 258 30.89 11.04 1.73
N GLY A 259 30.86 9.75 1.38
CA GLY A 259 31.67 9.14 0.32
C GLY A 259 30.92 8.87 -0.99
N ALA A 260 29.60 9.05 -1.07
CA ALA A 260 28.84 8.84 -2.30
C ALA A 260 28.95 10.03 -3.27
N ASP A 261 29.07 9.74 -4.56
CA ASP A 261 29.03 10.72 -5.65
C ASP A 261 27.63 10.77 -6.28
N LEU A 262 26.99 9.61 -6.39
CA LEU A 262 25.61 9.46 -6.85
C LEU A 262 24.78 8.63 -5.86
N LEU A 263 23.63 9.14 -5.47
CA LEU A 263 22.52 8.38 -4.91
C LEU A 263 21.53 8.03 -6.03
N LEU A 264 21.41 6.74 -6.36
CA LEU A 264 20.36 6.22 -7.24
C LEU A 264 19.25 5.60 -6.37
N GLY A 265 18.25 6.42 -6.04
CA GLY A 265 17.21 6.08 -5.08
C GLY A 265 15.97 5.46 -5.71
N ASN A 266 15.80 4.14 -5.60
CA ASN A 266 14.61 3.46 -6.17
C ASN A 266 13.33 3.70 -5.35
N ASP A 267 13.43 4.29 -4.16
CA ASP A 267 12.32 4.78 -3.34
C ASP A 267 12.75 5.93 -2.41
N MET A 268 11.80 6.77 -2.00
CA MET A 268 12.03 7.92 -1.13
C MET A 268 12.42 7.57 0.31
N VAL A 269 11.86 6.48 0.88
CA VAL A 269 12.02 6.16 2.32
C VAL A 269 13.43 5.69 2.61
N THR A 270 13.95 4.75 1.81
CA THR A 270 15.30 4.23 1.97
C THR A 270 16.34 5.30 1.63
N SER A 271 16.07 6.12 0.61
CA SER A 271 16.92 7.26 0.23
C SER A 271 17.03 8.33 1.32
N GLY A 272 15.93 8.65 2.00
CA GLY A 272 15.91 9.59 3.13
C GLY A 272 16.27 8.96 4.48
N GLY A 273 16.64 7.67 4.51
CA GLY A 273 17.02 6.97 5.73
C GLY A 273 18.39 7.39 6.24
N PHE A 274 18.58 7.34 7.57
CA PHE A 274 19.81 7.76 8.26
C PHE A 274 21.10 7.17 7.65
N GLU A 275 21.12 5.85 7.37
CA GLU A 275 22.27 5.19 6.76
C GLU A 275 22.63 5.74 5.38
N THR A 276 21.63 6.11 4.56
CA THR A 276 21.86 6.69 3.24
C THR A 276 22.35 8.13 3.36
N LEU A 277 21.64 8.95 4.14
CA LEU A 277 21.98 10.36 4.31
C LEU A 277 23.41 10.52 4.84
N GLY A 278 23.85 9.65 5.75
CA GLY A 278 25.24 9.65 6.24
C GLY A 278 26.31 9.33 5.18
N LYS A 279 25.95 8.85 3.99
CA LYS A 279 26.87 8.63 2.85
C LYS A 279 26.95 9.83 1.92
N LEU A 280 25.99 10.74 1.99
CA LEU A 280 25.92 11.89 1.10
C LEU A 280 26.75 13.05 1.68
N ASP A 281 27.24 13.88 0.78
CA ASP A 281 27.99 15.09 1.11
C ASP A 281 27.41 16.24 0.30
N ALA A 282 27.13 17.36 0.97
CA ALA A 282 26.42 18.49 0.37
C ALA A 282 27.20 19.18 -0.75
N ASP A 283 28.53 19.03 -0.80
CA ASP A 283 29.42 19.67 -1.78
C ASP A 283 29.78 18.72 -2.94
N ARG A 284 29.64 17.40 -2.76
CA ARG A 284 29.93 16.40 -3.81
C ARG A 284 28.74 15.61 -4.37
N ALA A 285 27.81 15.17 -3.52
CA ALA A 285 26.81 14.16 -3.91
C ALA A 285 25.68 14.72 -4.78
N ARG A 286 25.24 13.92 -5.75
CA ARG A 286 24.00 14.12 -6.51
C ARG A 286 23.00 13.01 -6.20
N ALA A 287 21.71 13.32 -6.16
CA ALA A 287 20.65 12.33 -6.00
C ALA A 287 19.71 12.30 -7.22
N VAL A 288 19.34 11.09 -7.64
CA VAL A 288 18.26 10.84 -8.59
C VAL A 288 17.33 9.82 -7.94
N VAL A 289 16.13 10.26 -7.54
CA VAL A 289 15.25 9.50 -6.66
C VAL A 289 13.87 9.31 -7.28
N ASN A 290 13.37 8.07 -7.22
CA ASN A 290 12.01 7.72 -7.58
C ASN A 290 11.04 8.30 -6.54
N ALA A 291 10.30 9.34 -6.95
CA ALA A 291 9.41 10.11 -6.10
C ALA A 291 8.07 9.42 -5.79
N ARG A 292 7.89 8.17 -6.20
CA ARG A 292 6.68 7.41 -5.93
C ARG A 292 6.52 7.20 -4.42
N GLN A 293 5.41 7.66 -3.87
CA GLN A 293 5.04 7.40 -2.48
C GLN A 293 4.70 5.91 -2.31
N THR A 294 5.55 5.18 -1.59
CA THR A 294 5.37 3.77 -1.28
C THR A 294 5.43 3.58 0.22
N MET A 295 4.33 3.12 0.82
CA MET A 295 4.24 2.92 2.26
C MET A 295 5.12 1.75 2.71
N THR A 296 5.74 1.91 3.88
CA THR A 296 6.49 0.85 4.56
C THR A 296 5.55 -0.20 5.15
N ALA A 297 6.12 -1.28 5.71
CA ALA A 297 5.33 -2.30 6.40
C ALA A 297 4.57 -1.76 7.62
N GLU A 298 5.03 -0.67 8.24
CA GLU A 298 4.39 -0.08 9.42
C GLU A 298 2.95 0.40 9.16
N PHE A 299 2.67 0.85 7.94
CA PHE A 299 1.34 1.25 7.49
C PHE A 299 0.28 0.14 7.63
N THR A 300 0.66 -1.13 7.67
CA THR A 300 -0.31 -2.24 7.84
C THR A 300 -1.00 -2.20 9.19
N ASN A 301 -0.35 -1.59 10.20
CA ASN A 301 -0.88 -1.41 11.55
C ASN A 301 -1.35 0.03 11.83
N LEU A 302 -0.88 1.01 11.04
CA LEU A 302 -1.24 2.43 11.17
C LEU A 302 -1.97 2.93 9.91
N PRO A 303 -3.32 2.79 9.86
CA PRO A 303 -4.05 3.00 8.62
C PRO A 303 -4.03 4.45 8.10
N ASP A 304 -3.81 5.40 9.00
CA ASP A 304 -3.77 6.84 8.74
C ASP A 304 -2.36 7.40 8.66
N LEU A 305 -1.32 6.55 8.70
CA LEU A 305 0.06 7.01 8.60
C LEU A 305 0.25 7.79 7.29
N ASP A 306 0.60 9.06 7.40
CA ASP A 306 0.89 9.89 6.23
C ASP A 306 2.29 9.64 5.72
N PHE A 307 2.44 9.70 4.39
CA PHE A 307 3.74 9.60 3.77
C PHE A 307 4.49 10.93 3.95
N PRO A 308 5.66 10.95 4.62
CA PRO A 308 6.36 12.20 4.94
C PRO A 308 7.13 12.75 3.73
N ASP A 309 6.45 13.04 2.62
CA ASP A 309 7.06 13.40 1.33
C ASP A 309 7.97 14.62 1.45
N ASP A 310 7.45 15.73 1.98
CA ASP A 310 8.18 16.98 2.11
C ASP A 310 9.42 16.84 3.00
N LYS A 311 9.30 16.11 4.12
CA LYS A 311 10.42 15.86 5.04
C LYS A 311 11.52 15.03 4.38
N LEU A 312 11.15 13.99 3.63
CA LEU A 312 12.11 13.14 2.92
C LEU A 312 12.79 13.89 1.78
N ARG A 313 12.04 14.69 1.01
CA ARG A 313 12.60 15.55 -0.05
C ARG A 313 13.57 16.57 0.52
N ALA A 314 13.20 17.25 1.60
CA ALA A 314 14.06 18.21 2.28
C ALA A 314 15.35 17.53 2.76
N ALA A 315 15.25 16.43 3.50
CA ALA A 315 16.43 15.72 4.01
C ALA A 315 17.40 15.26 2.91
N ILE A 316 16.88 14.72 1.80
CA ILE A 316 17.72 14.31 0.65
C ILE A 316 18.33 15.52 -0.04
N SER A 317 17.57 16.60 -0.22
CA SER A 317 18.06 17.83 -0.85
C SER A 317 19.15 18.48 -0.01
N ASP A 318 18.95 18.60 1.30
CA ASP A 318 19.93 19.15 2.24
C ASP A 318 21.23 18.34 2.22
N ALA A 319 21.12 17.01 2.27
CA ALA A 319 22.27 16.11 2.24
C ALA A 319 23.04 16.10 0.90
N THR A 320 22.49 16.72 -0.16
CA THR A 320 23.12 16.83 -1.49
C THR A 320 23.38 18.27 -1.93
N GLY A 321 23.15 19.26 -1.05
CA GLY A 321 23.30 20.68 -1.38
C GLY A 321 22.33 21.14 -2.48
N GLY A 322 21.13 20.57 -2.53
CA GLY A 322 20.09 20.86 -3.52
C GLY A 322 20.25 20.14 -4.87
N ARG A 323 21.26 19.28 -5.03
CA ARG A 323 21.49 18.50 -6.27
C ARG A 323 20.68 17.20 -6.27
N ALA A 324 19.37 17.32 -6.09
CA ALA A 324 18.44 16.20 -6.07
C ALA A 324 17.39 16.33 -7.17
N ASP A 325 17.33 15.34 -8.05
CA ASP A 325 16.27 15.15 -9.03
C ASP A 325 15.24 14.15 -8.47
N PHE A 326 13.98 14.55 -8.37
CA PHE A 326 12.87 13.70 -7.91
C PHE A 326 11.88 13.44 -9.06
N ILE A 327 11.66 12.17 -9.42
CA ILE A 327 10.82 11.80 -10.56
C ILE A 327 9.97 10.54 -10.26
N ASP A 328 8.67 10.55 -10.55
CA ASP A 328 7.83 9.33 -10.45
C ASP A 328 8.03 8.42 -11.68
N VAL A 329 9.20 7.79 -11.78
CA VAL A 329 9.49 6.79 -12.81
C VAL A 329 8.59 5.57 -12.72
N THR A 330 7.94 5.32 -11.57
CA THR A 330 7.00 4.21 -11.39
C THR A 330 5.71 4.46 -12.18
N HIS A 331 5.19 5.67 -12.14
CA HIS A 331 4.07 6.10 -12.97
C HIS A 331 4.43 6.02 -14.46
N LEU A 332 5.60 6.57 -14.85
CA LEU A 332 6.06 6.52 -16.24
C LEU A 332 6.20 5.08 -16.74
N ALA A 333 6.84 4.20 -15.96
CA ALA A 333 6.99 2.79 -16.28
C ALA A 333 5.64 2.09 -16.48
N ARG A 334 4.69 2.28 -15.56
CA ARG A 334 3.35 1.70 -15.68
C ARG A 334 2.62 2.17 -16.94
N ARG A 335 2.68 3.47 -17.24
CA ARG A 335 1.90 4.08 -18.33
C ARG A 335 2.51 3.86 -19.70
N LEU A 336 3.84 3.89 -19.82
CA LEU A 336 4.55 3.77 -21.09
C LEU A 336 4.94 2.32 -21.42
N MET A 337 5.28 1.52 -20.41
CA MET A 337 5.77 0.14 -20.59
C MET A 337 4.77 -0.92 -20.10
N GLY A 338 3.69 -0.52 -19.43
CA GLY A 338 2.66 -1.44 -18.92
C GLY A 338 3.07 -2.23 -17.66
N ASP A 339 4.28 -2.05 -17.15
CA ASP A 339 4.80 -2.74 -15.96
C ASP A 339 5.72 -1.81 -15.17
N THR A 340 5.51 -1.73 -13.85
CA THR A 340 6.31 -0.91 -12.94
C THR A 340 7.74 -1.44 -12.76
N ILE A 341 8.04 -2.67 -13.19
CA ILE A 341 9.39 -3.23 -13.13
C ILE A 341 10.40 -2.43 -13.99
N ALA A 342 9.94 -1.69 -14.99
CA ALA A 342 10.78 -0.80 -15.79
C ALA A 342 11.29 0.43 -15.01
N ALA A 343 10.72 0.74 -13.85
CA ALA A 343 11.00 1.96 -13.10
C ALA A 343 12.49 2.14 -12.77
N ASN A 344 13.17 1.09 -12.29
CA ASN A 344 14.59 1.21 -11.91
C ASN A 344 15.50 1.43 -13.13
N MET A 345 15.18 0.76 -14.25
CA MET A 345 15.95 0.94 -15.49
C MET A 345 15.69 2.32 -16.10
N MET A 346 14.46 2.83 -16.00
CA MET A 346 14.14 4.23 -16.34
C MET A 346 14.90 5.21 -15.43
N LEU A 347 14.99 4.93 -14.13
CA LEU A 347 15.75 5.78 -13.19
C LEU A 347 17.24 5.81 -13.56
N LEU A 348 17.82 4.65 -13.87
CA LEU A 348 19.20 4.56 -14.36
C LEU A 348 19.40 5.34 -15.66
N GLY A 349 18.48 5.23 -16.62
CA GLY A 349 18.51 6.01 -17.86
C GLY A 349 18.41 7.52 -17.64
N TYR A 350 17.57 7.94 -16.69
CA TYR A 350 17.46 9.34 -16.29
C TYR A 350 18.78 9.83 -15.70
N ALA A 351 19.35 9.09 -14.74
CA ALA A 351 20.63 9.42 -14.11
C ALA A 351 21.79 9.47 -15.12
N PHE A 352 21.83 8.50 -16.05
CA PHE A 352 22.82 8.48 -17.14
C PHE A 352 22.72 9.76 -17.96
N GLN A 353 21.54 10.08 -18.50
CA GLN A 353 21.36 11.24 -19.39
C GLN A 353 21.62 12.58 -18.69
N LYS A 354 21.48 12.62 -17.37
CA LYS A 354 21.88 13.77 -16.54
C LYS A 354 23.40 13.89 -16.32
N GLY A 355 24.21 12.96 -16.83
CA GLY A 355 25.67 12.94 -16.68
C GLY A 355 26.12 12.47 -15.30
N ALA A 356 25.32 11.65 -14.60
CA ALA A 356 25.62 11.22 -13.23
C ALA A 356 26.20 9.80 -13.15
N VAL A 357 26.21 9.04 -14.25
CA VAL A 357 26.67 7.65 -14.27
C VAL A 357 28.00 7.58 -15.03
N PRO A 358 29.09 7.03 -14.46
CA PRO A 358 30.42 7.01 -15.07
C PRO A 358 30.64 5.80 -16.00
N ILE A 359 29.61 5.38 -16.73
CA ILE A 359 29.63 4.21 -17.63
C ILE A 359 28.97 4.63 -18.94
N SER A 360 29.50 4.19 -20.07
CA SER A 360 28.98 4.43 -21.41
C SER A 360 27.60 3.80 -21.61
N ALA A 361 26.79 4.41 -22.49
CA ALA A 361 25.50 3.84 -22.87
C ALA A 361 25.67 2.45 -23.52
N ASP A 362 26.70 2.29 -24.36
CA ASP A 362 26.98 1.04 -25.08
C ASP A 362 27.27 -0.10 -24.10
N ALA A 363 28.05 0.15 -23.04
CA ALA A 363 28.32 -0.88 -22.03
C ALA A 363 27.09 -1.21 -21.17
N ILE A 364 26.26 -0.23 -20.83
CA ILE A 364 24.97 -0.47 -20.14
C ILE A 364 24.07 -1.34 -21.02
N GLU A 365 23.94 -1.00 -22.31
CA GLU A 365 23.14 -1.77 -23.26
C GLU A 365 23.70 -3.18 -23.48
N ARG A 366 25.03 -3.32 -23.54
CA ARG A 366 25.68 -4.63 -23.67
C ARG A 366 25.50 -5.47 -22.41
N ALA A 367 25.56 -4.88 -21.22
CA ALA A 367 25.26 -5.59 -19.97
C ALA A 367 23.80 -6.08 -19.92
N ILE A 368 22.85 -5.31 -20.46
CA ILE A 368 21.45 -5.75 -20.62
C ILE A 368 21.38 -6.98 -21.53
N GLU A 369 22.08 -6.98 -22.66
CA GLU A 369 22.13 -8.11 -23.60
C GLU A 369 22.74 -9.37 -22.94
N LEU A 370 23.85 -9.21 -22.22
CA LEU A 370 24.54 -10.31 -21.54
C LEU A 370 23.71 -10.92 -20.41
N ASN A 371 22.88 -10.12 -19.73
CA ASN A 371 21.93 -10.63 -18.73
C ASN A 371 20.86 -11.52 -19.40
N GLY A 372 20.48 -11.23 -20.65
CA GLY A 372 19.60 -12.08 -21.46
C GLY A 372 18.12 -12.09 -21.06
N VAL A 373 17.73 -11.31 -20.04
CA VAL A 373 16.34 -11.24 -19.55
C VAL A 373 15.62 -10.02 -20.13
N ALA A 374 14.60 -10.27 -20.96
CA ALA A 374 13.74 -9.22 -21.53
C ALA A 374 14.54 -8.03 -22.10
N VAL A 375 15.54 -8.34 -22.95
CA VAL A 375 16.56 -7.39 -23.44
C VAL A 375 15.92 -6.12 -24.02
N ASP A 376 15.03 -6.27 -25.01
CA ASP A 376 14.38 -5.13 -25.67
C ASP A 376 13.57 -4.26 -24.70
N PHE A 377 12.89 -4.89 -23.74
CA PHE A 377 12.12 -4.20 -22.72
C PHE A 377 13.02 -3.32 -21.83
N ASN A 378 14.16 -3.87 -21.39
CA ASN A 378 15.10 -3.14 -20.55
C ASN A 378 15.81 -2.01 -21.32
N LYS A 379 16.22 -2.24 -22.58
CA LYS A 379 16.77 -1.18 -23.44
C LYS A 379 15.77 -0.04 -23.67
N GLN A 380 14.51 -0.37 -23.91
CA GLN A 380 13.44 0.63 -24.04
C GLN A 380 13.21 1.39 -22.73
N ALA A 381 13.21 0.71 -21.58
CA ALA A 381 13.09 1.36 -20.27
C ALA A 381 14.24 2.34 -20.03
N PHE A 382 15.49 1.94 -20.31
CA PHE A 382 16.66 2.81 -20.22
C PHE A 382 16.50 4.05 -21.12
N THR A 383 16.09 3.83 -22.38
CA THR A 383 15.84 4.92 -23.35
C THR A 383 14.75 5.88 -22.88
N TRP A 384 13.65 5.39 -22.32
CA TRP A 384 12.59 6.24 -21.77
C TRP A 384 13.07 7.07 -20.58
N GLY A 385 13.91 6.48 -19.73
CA GLY A 385 14.62 7.21 -18.68
C GLY A 385 15.43 8.38 -19.22
N ARG A 386 16.24 8.11 -20.25
CA ARG A 386 17.03 9.16 -20.93
C ARG A 386 16.14 10.25 -21.51
N ARG A 387 15.05 9.89 -22.18
CA ARG A 387 14.07 10.87 -22.72
C ARG A 387 13.48 11.74 -21.62
N ALA A 388 13.11 11.15 -20.48
CA ALA A 388 12.54 11.88 -19.36
C ALA A 388 13.53 12.90 -18.75
N ALA A 389 14.83 12.62 -18.77
CA ALA A 389 15.86 13.56 -18.33
C ALA A 389 16.07 14.74 -19.29
N HIS A 390 15.80 14.52 -20.58
CA HIS A 390 15.93 15.52 -21.64
C HIS A 390 14.69 16.40 -21.79
N ASP A 391 13.49 15.78 -21.83
CA ASP A 391 12.19 16.46 -21.94
C ASP A 391 11.13 15.70 -21.14
N LEU A 392 11.06 16.02 -19.84
CA LEU A 392 10.10 15.39 -18.92
C LEU A 392 8.65 15.71 -19.32
N ALA A 393 8.37 16.95 -19.73
CA ALA A 393 7.01 17.39 -20.06
C ALA A 393 6.43 16.62 -21.26
N ALA A 394 7.23 16.36 -22.30
CA ALA A 394 6.80 15.54 -23.43
C ALA A 394 6.54 14.08 -23.01
N VAL A 395 7.40 13.51 -22.17
CA VAL A 395 7.22 12.15 -21.65
C VAL A 395 5.97 12.04 -20.78
N GLU A 396 5.72 13.00 -19.89
CA GLU A 396 4.52 13.04 -19.06
C GLU A 396 3.24 13.20 -19.89
N LYS A 397 3.28 14.03 -20.94
CA LYS A 397 2.16 14.17 -21.88
C LYS A 397 1.81 12.84 -22.57
N LEU A 398 2.82 12.01 -22.88
CA LEU A 398 2.62 10.68 -23.47
C LEU A 398 2.14 9.66 -22.44
N ALA A 399 2.71 9.67 -21.23
CA ALA A 399 2.28 8.81 -20.13
C ALA A 399 0.83 9.12 -19.71
N GLY A 400 0.38 10.36 -19.91
CA GLY A 400 -0.89 10.86 -19.45
C GLY A 400 -0.79 11.35 -18.00
N PRO A 401 -1.88 11.96 -17.49
CA PRO A 401 -1.86 12.64 -16.20
C PRO A 401 -1.37 11.69 -15.10
N GLN A 402 -0.49 12.20 -14.24
CA GLN A 402 -0.25 11.61 -12.93
C GLN A 402 -1.59 11.50 -12.18
N ASP A 403 -1.70 10.56 -11.25
CA ASP A 403 -2.85 10.51 -10.35
C ASP A 403 -2.95 11.89 -9.67
N LYS A 404 -3.95 12.68 -10.08
CA LYS A 404 -3.97 14.13 -9.82
C LYS A 404 -3.78 14.40 -8.31
N PRO A 405 -3.00 15.42 -7.93
CA PRO A 405 -3.19 16.05 -6.63
C PRO A 405 -4.68 16.41 -6.52
N ALA A 406 -5.31 16.09 -5.39
CA ALA A 406 -6.71 16.46 -5.18
C ALA A 406 -6.85 17.96 -5.48
N ALA A 407 -7.83 18.32 -6.32
CA ALA A 407 -8.19 19.73 -6.48
C ALA A 407 -8.41 20.35 -5.09
N ALA A 408 -8.09 21.64 -4.94
CA ALA A 408 -8.33 22.36 -3.69
C ALA A 408 -9.76 22.02 -3.21
N PHE A 409 -9.87 21.64 -1.92
CA PHE A 409 -11.13 21.17 -1.39
C PHE A 409 -12.16 22.30 -1.47
N ASP A 410 -13.22 22.05 -2.23
CA ASP A 410 -14.36 22.95 -2.37
C ASP A 410 -15.49 22.42 -1.49
N LEU A 411 -15.73 23.13 -0.38
CA LEU A 411 -16.73 22.75 0.61
C LEU A 411 -18.15 22.78 0.04
N ASP A 412 -18.49 23.75 -0.81
CA ASP A 412 -19.83 23.88 -1.37
C ASP A 412 -20.09 22.77 -2.40
N ALA A 413 -19.10 22.50 -3.27
CA ALA A 413 -19.19 21.36 -4.18
C ALA A 413 -19.26 20.02 -3.42
N PHE A 414 -18.54 19.89 -2.30
CA PHE A 414 -18.63 18.72 -1.44
C PHE A 414 -20.03 18.55 -0.88
N ILE A 415 -20.59 19.57 -0.22
CA ILE A 415 -21.93 19.52 0.39
C ILE A 415 -23.00 19.21 -0.66
N ALA A 416 -22.97 19.88 -1.82
CA ALA A 416 -23.90 19.64 -2.91
C ALA A 416 -23.87 18.18 -3.39
N ARG A 417 -22.67 17.60 -3.51
CA ARG A 417 -22.50 16.19 -3.88
C ARG A 417 -23.00 15.24 -2.79
N ARG A 418 -22.77 15.56 -1.51
CA ARG A 418 -23.28 14.77 -0.37
C ARG A 418 -24.81 14.80 -0.27
N VAL A 419 -25.45 15.91 -0.60
CA VAL A 419 -26.92 16.00 -0.71
C VAL A 419 -27.45 15.08 -1.82
N ALA A 420 -26.80 15.08 -3.00
CA ALA A 420 -27.16 14.17 -4.09
C ALA A 420 -26.97 12.70 -3.70
N ASP A 421 -25.85 12.38 -3.03
CA ASP A 421 -25.56 11.03 -2.54
C ASP A 421 -26.58 10.55 -1.52
N LEU A 422 -26.98 11.40 -0.54
CA LEU A 422 -27.98 11.04 0.47
C LEU A 422 -29.38 10.89 -0.13
N THR A 423 -29.69 11.66 -1.18
CA THR A 423 -30.93 11.51 -1.94
C THR A 423 -30.96 10.16 -2.65
N ALA A 424 -29.85 9.76 -3.27
CA ALA A 424 -29.71 8.44 -3.88
C ALA A 424 -29.70 7.31 -2.84
N TYR A 425 -29.07 7.53 -1.68
CA TYR A 425 -28.99 6.60 -0.56
C TYR A 425 -30.37 6.30 0.04
N GLN A 426 -31.17 7.32 0.32
CA GLN A 426 -32.51 7.19 0.90
C GLN A 426 -33.52 7.99 0.08
N ASN A 427 -33.63 9.31 0.31
CA ASN A 427 -34.56 10.22 -0.36
C ASN A 427 -34.20 11.70 -0.08
N ALA A 428 -34.91 12.64 -0.71
CA ALA A 428 -34.68 14.07 -0.57
C ALA A 428 -34.87 14.60 0.87
N ALA A 429 -35.84 14.08 1.62
CA ALA A 429 -36.06 14.48 3.02
C ALA A 429 -34.86 14.10 3.91
N TYR A 430 -34.27 12.93 3.67
CA TYR A 430 -33.06 12.48 4.37
C TYR A 430 -31.85 13.37 4.03
N ALA A 431 -31.71 13.80 2.78
CA ALA A 431 -30.68 14.74 2.38
C ALA A 431 -30.91 16.16 2.95
N ALA A 432 -32.17 16.60 3.08
CA ALA A 432 -32.51 17.89 3.69
C ALA A 432 -32.14 17.95 5.18
N ARG A 433 -32.24 16.82 5.90
CA ARG A 433 -31.75 16.70 7.29
C ARG A 433 -30.24 16.97 7.37
N TYR A 434 -29.48 16.45 6.41
CA TYR A 434 -28.04 16.70 6.31
C TYR A 434 -27.73 18.18 6.07
N SER A 435 -28.32 18.78 5.03
CA SER A 435 -28.06 20.19 4.71
C SER A 435 -28.46 21.11 5.86
N ALA A 436 -29.59 20.86 6.52
CA ALA A 436 -30.06 21.69 7.63
C ALA A 436 -29.06 21.72 8.80
N LEU A 437 -28.45 20.60 9.17
CA LEU A 437 -27.43 20.58 10.22
C LEU A 437 -26.16 21.31 9.78
N VAL A 438 -25.69 21.06 8.55
CA VAL A 438 -24.48 21.70 8.03
C VAL A 438 -24.66 23.21 7.90
N ASP A 439 -25.82 23.68 7.43
CA ASP A 439 -26.15 25.10 7.33
C ASP A 439 -26.21 25.76 8.72
N LYS A 440 -26.75 25.05 9.73
CA LYS A 440 -26.76 25.51 11.12
C LYS A 440 -25.35 25.69 11.67
N VAL A 441 -24.46 24.72 11.43
CA VAL A 441 -23.04 24.81 11.83
C VAL A 441 -22.37 25.98 11.12
N ARG A 442 -22.52 26.07 9.80
CA ARG A 442 -21.97 27.14 8.97
C ARG A 442 -22.38 28.53 9.44
N HIS A 443 -23.66 28.72 9.74
CA HIS A 443 -24.18 30.01 10.21
C HIS A 443 -23.57 30.40 11.57
N THR A 444 -23.46 29.43 12.48
CA THR A 444 -22.90 29.66 13.83
C THR A 444 -21.39 29.92 13.78
N GLU A 445 -20.65 29.17 12.96
CA GLU A 445 -19.21 29.36 12.75
C GLU A 445 -18.92 30.72 12.10
N ALA A 446 -19.68 31.09 11.06
CA ALA A 446 -19.53 32.39 10.40
C ALA A 446 -19.76 33.57 11.35
N ALA A 447 -20.68 33.43 12.32
CA ALA A 447 -20.95 34.45 13.33
C ALA A 447 -19.76 34.72 14.28
N LEU A 448 -18.76 33.83 14.34
CA LEU A 448 -17.53 34.05 15.12
C LEU A 448 -16.55 35.04 14.45
N GLY A 449 -16.71 35.32 13.16
CA GLY A 449 -15.85 36.27 12.43
C GLY A 449 -14.42 35.80 12.20
N THR A 450 -14.11 34.50 12.36
CA THR A 450 -12.77 33.93 12.14
C THR A 450 -12.42 33.77 10.66
N GLY A 451 -13.40 33.82 9.76
CA GLY A 451 -13.24 33.68 8.31
C GLY A 451 -12.96 32.24 7.82
N GLY A 452 -12.89 31.26 8.73
CA GLY A 452 -12.69 29.84 8.41
C GLY A 452 -13.99 29.04 8.30
N THR A 453 -13.88 27.81 7.79
CA THR A 453 -14.99 26.84 7.67
C THR A 453 -14.64 25.47 8.23
N ASP A 454 -13.69 25.41 9.17
CA ASP A 454 -13.09 24.16 9.66
C ASP A 454 -14.13 23.29 10.38
N LEU A 455 -14.99 23.91 11.20
CA LEU A 455 -16.05 23.19 11.92
C LEU A 455 -17.14 22.74 10.96
N THR A 456 -17.50 23.58 9.99
CA THR A 456 -18.45 23.22 8.93
C THR A 456 -17.95 22.04 8.11
N GLU A 457 -16.66 22.03 7.73
CA GLU A 457 -16.06 20.93 7.00
C GLU A 457 -16.06 19.63 7.84
N ALA A 458 -15.60 19.71 9.09
CA ALA A 458 -15.60 18.57 10.01
C ALA A 458 -17.01 17.99 10.18
N ALA A 459 -18.01 18.86 10.37
CA ALA A 459 -19.41 18.47 10.48
C ALA A 459 -19.98 17.86 9.20
N ALA A 460 -19.70 18.48 8.05
CA ALA A 460 -20.15 18.01 6.74
C ALA A 460 -19.62 16.62 6.42
N ARG A 461 -18.34 16.34 6.73
CA ARG A 461 -17.73 15.01 6.51
C ARG A 461 -18.29 13.97 7.47
N SER A 462 -18.34 14.28 8.76
CA SER A 462 -18.74 13.34 9.82
C SER A 462 -20.22 13.01 9.78
N PHE A 463 -21.07 14.01 9.58
CA PHE A 463 -22.50 13.75 9.51
C PHE A 463 -22.87 12.92 8.28
N PHE A 464 -22.26 13.22 7.13
CA PHE A 464 -22.45 12.40 5.94
C PHE A 464 -22.01 10.95 6.17
N LYS A 465 -20.85 10.72 6.78
CA LYS A 465 -20.36 9.37 7.09
C LYS A 465 -21.35 8.58 7.96
N LEU A 466 -21.90 9.22 8.99
CA LEU A 466 -22.88 8.59 9.89
C LEU A 466 -24.21 8.31 9.18
N MET A 467 -24.67 9.21 8.31
CA MET A 467 -25.92 9.06 7.59
C MET A 467 -25.83 8.07 6.42
N ALA A 468 -24.69 8.01 5.74
CA ALA A 468 -24.45 7.12 4.60
C ALA A 468 -23.78 5.79 5.02
N TYR A 469 -24.20 5.25 6.17
CA TYR A 469 -23.66 3.99 6.70
C TYR A 469 -23.92 2.83 5.73
N LYS A 470 -22.90 1.95 5.59
CA LYS A 470 -22.84 0.89 4.57
C LYS A 470 -23.62 -0.34 4.99
N ASP A 471 -24.93 -0.22 4.97
CA ASP A 471 -25.86 -1.33 5.16
C ASP A 471 -26.04 -2.19 3.92
N GLU A 472 -26.85 -3.24 4.05
CA GLU A 472 -27.06 -4.24 3.02
C GLU A 472 -27.62 -3.62 1.74
N TYR A 473 -28.52 -2.65 1.84
CA TYR A 473 -29.10 -1.94 0.70
C TYR A 473 -28.07 -1.02 0.02
N GLU A 474 -27.25 -0.30 0.81
CA GLU A 474 -26.22 0.58 0.28
C GLU A 474 -25.07 -0.18 -0.37
N VAL A 475 -24.58 -1.26 0.27
CA VAL A 475 -23.58 -2.15 -0.33
C VAL A 475 -24.11 -2.72 -1.64
N ALA A 476 -25.37 -3.15 -1.68
CA ALA A 476 -26.02 -3.62 -2.89
C ALA A 476 -26.09 -2.54 -3.99
N ARG A 477 -26.42 -1.30 -3.63
CA ARG A 477 -26.43 -0.15 -4.56
C ARG A 477 -25.04 0.12 -5.13
N LEU A 478 -24.01 0.15 -4.27
CA LEU A 478 -22.63 0.43 -4.66
C LEU A 478 -22.00 -0.66 -5.55
N TYR A 479 -22.37 -1.92 -5.36
CA TYR A 479 -21.98 -3.01 -6.28
C TYR A 479 -22.78 -3.04 -7.58
N SER A 480 -24.00 -2.51 -7.56
CA SER A 480 -24.84 -2.41 -8.75
C SER A 480 -24.53 -1.18 -9.61
N ALA A 481 -23.82 -0.20 -9.04
CA ALA A 481 -23.50 1.08 -9.65
C ALA A 481 -22.64 0.96 -10.92
N PRO A 482 -22.87 1.81 -11.95
CA PRO A 482 -22.02 1.86 -13.15
C PRO A 482 -20.54 2.14 -12.84
N GLU A 483 -20.27 2.91 -11.80
CA GLU A 483 -18.94 3.32 -11.35
C GLU A 483 -18.07 2.10 -11.00
N PHE A 484 -18.64 1.12 -10.30
CA PHE A 484 -17.94 -0.13 -9.96
C PHE A 484 -17.53 -0.92 -11.22
N ARG A 485 -18.38 -0.97 -12.24
CA ARG A 485 -18.02 -1.61 -13.52
C ARG A 485 -16.98 -0.81 -14.30
N ARG A 486 -16.95 0.50 -14.13
CA ARG A 486 -15.95 1.37 -14.75
C ARG A 486 -14.57 1.14 -14.11
N SER A 487 -14.49 1.13 -12.78
CA SER A 487 -13.23 0.88 -12.07
C SER A 487 -12.68 -0.52 -12.37
N LEU A 488 -13.52 -1.56 -12.39
CA LEU A 488 -13.11 -2.90 -12.80
C LEU A 488 -12.51 -2.94 -14.22
N ARG A 489 -13.14 -2.28 -15.20
CA ARG A 489 -12.63 -2.23 -16.59
C ARG A 489 -11.36 -1.39 -16.75
N GLN A 490 -11.14 -0.42 -15.86
CA GLN A 490 -9.89 0.35 -15.82
C GLN A 490 -8.73 -0.49 -15.30
N THR A 491 -8.98 -1.43 -14.37
CA THR A 491 -7.95 -2.32 -13.81
C THR A 491 -7.77 -3.60 -14.63
N PHE A 492 -8.85 -4.17 -15.17
CA PHE A 492 -8.84 -5.47 -15.86
C PHE A 492 -9.38 -5.34 -17.28
N GLN A 493 -8.60 -5.79 -18.26
CA GLN A 493 -9.03 -5.88 -19.66
C GLN A 493 -10.13 -6.92 -19.84
N SER A 494 -10.00 -8.06 -19.15
CA SER A 494 -10.95 -9.16 -19.19
C SER A 494 -10.93 -9.95 -17.89
N HIS A 495 -12.03 -10.67 -17.62
CA HIS A 495 -12.17 -11.60 -16.51
C HIS A 495 -13.24 -12.65 -16.84
N LYS A 496 -13.14 -13.85 -16.25
CA LYS A 496 -14.12 -14.92 -16.48
C LYS A 496 -15.32 -14.85 -15.53
N LYS A 497 -15.05 -14.66 -14.24
CA LYS A 497 -16.10 -14.59 -13.21
C LYS A 497 -15.67 -13.69 -12.06
N LEU A 498 -16.67 -13.09 -11.40
CA LEU A 498 -16.50 -12.27 -10.21
C LEU A 498 -17.16 -12.97 -9.02
N THR A 499 -16.50 -12.95 -7.87
CA THR A 499 -17.07 -13.40 -6.60
C THR A 499 -16.86 -12.33 -5.53
N VAL A 500 -17.75 -12.28 -4.56
CA VAL A 500 -17.71 -11.32 -3.44
C VAL A 500 -17.58 -12.05 -2.11
N HIS A 501 -16.99 -11.39 -1.11
CA HIS A 501 -16.77 -11.97 0.21
C HIS A 501 -17.63 -11.26 1.25
N LEU A 502 -18.64 -11.95 1.75
CA LEU A 502 -19.63 -11.37 2.66
C LEU A 502 -19.79 -12.25 3.89
N ALA A 503 -20.21 -11.66 5.00
CA ALA A 503 -20.67 -12.38 6.18
C ALA A 503 -22.12 -11.94 6.50
N PRO A 504 -23.13 -12.41 5.74
CA PRO A 504 -24.52 -12.10 6.05
C PRO A 504 -24.85 -12.46 7.51
N PRO A 505 -25.49 -11.56 8.28
CA PRO A 505 -25.80 -11.81 9.69
C PRO A 505 -26.63 -13.10 9.91
N LEU A 506 -27.49 -13.42 8.93
CA LEU A 506 -28.27 -14.64 8.91
C LEU A 506 -27.50 -15.74 8.15
N GLY A 507 -26.99 -16.73 8.89
CA GLY A 507 -26.42 -17.95 8.30
C GLY A 507 -24.92 -17.95 8.01
N SER A 508 -24.16 -16.93 8.45
CA SER A 508 -22.70 -17.02 8.46
C SER A 508 -22.20 -17.79 9.69
N PRO A 509 -21.25 -18.72 9.52
CA PRO A 509 -20.65 -19.43 10.65
C PRO A 509 -19.89 -18.44 11.54
N LYS A 510 -19.83 -18.76 12.83
CA LYS A 510 -19.01 -18.05 13.79
C LYS A 510 -17.69 -18.78 13.96
N ASP A 511 -16.63 -18.00 14.06
CA ASP A 511 -15.32 -18.47 14.45
C ASP A 511 -15.36 -19.00 15.89
N ALA A 512 -14.93 -20.23 16.11
CA ALA A 512 -15.04 -20.88 17.42
C ALA A 512 -14.18 -20.20 18.50
N ARG A 513 -13.11 -19.51 18.11
CA ARG A 513 -12.17 -18.86 19.04
C ARG A 513 -12.62 -17.46 19.39
N THR A 514 -13.01 -16.68 18.40
CA THR A 514 -13.35 -15.25 18.57
C THR A 514 -14.85 -14.99 18.72
N GLY A 515 -15.70 -15.95 18.33
CA GLY A 515 -17.15 -15.77 18.28
C GLY A 515 -17.64 -14.86 17.15
N HIS A 516 -16.72 -14.31 16.34
CA HIS A 516 -17.03 -13.38 15.25
C HIS A 516 -17.55 -14.13 14.02
N LEU A 517 -18.38 -13.46 13.21
CA LEU A 517 -18.84 -14.03 11.94
C LEU A 517 -17.67 -14.21 10.97
N GLN A 518 -17.66 -15.33 10.25
CA GLN A 518 -16.69 -15.60 9.20
C GLN A 518 -17.27 -15.27 7.82
N LYS A 519 -16.46 -14.62 6.98
CA LYS A 519 -16.84 -14.33 5.60
C LYS A 519 -16.85 -15.59 4.75
N ARG A 520 -17.76 -15.61 3.78
CA ARG A 520 -17.92 -16.66 2.78
C ARG A 520 -17.84 -16.06 1.39
N GLU A 521 -17.34 -16.86 0.45
CA GLU A 521 -17.32 -16.51 -0.97
C GLU A 521 -18.71 -16.74 -1.59
N PHE A 522 -19.23 -15.72 -2.27
CA PHE A 522 -20.49 -15.79 -3.00
C PHE A 522 -20.24 -15.62 -4.50
N GLY A 523 -20.88 -16.49 -5.28
CA GLY A 523 -20.75 -16.54 -6.73
C GLY A 523 -21.35 -15.32 -7.46
N PRO A 524 -21.24 -15.30 -8.81
CA PRO A 524 -21.73 -14.19 -9.65
C PRO A 524 -23.22 -13.87 -9.46
N TRP A 525 -24.03 -14.82 -9.03
CA TRP A 525 -25.46 -14.62 -8.76
C TRP A 525 -25.72 -13.51 -7.73
N MET A 526 -24.78 -13.27 -6.81
CA MET A 526 -24.90 -12.25 -5.77
C MET A 526 -25.01 -10.84 -6.36
N PHE A 527 -24.39 -10.57 -7.51
CA PHE A 527 -24.54 -9.27 -8.18
C PHE A 527 -25.96 -9.04 -8.71
N GLN A 528 -26.71 -10.10 -9.04
CA GLN A 528 -28.12 -9.98 -9.38
C GLN A 528 -28.97 -9.75 -8.12
N ALA A 529 -28.65 -10.44 -7.02
CA ALA A 529 -29.29 -10.20 -5.73
C ALA A 529 -29.09 -8.74 -5.29
N PHE A 530 -27.91 -8.17 -5.47
CA PHE A 530 -27.65 -6.75 -5.20
C PHE A 530 -28.52 -5.82 -6.05
N ARG A 531 -28.73 -6.11 -7.33
CA ARG A 531 -29.61 -5.28 -8.18
C ARG A 531 -31.07 -5.32 -7.73
N LEU A 532 -31.52 -6.46 -7.22
CA LEU A 532 -32.86 -6.61 -6.66
C LEU A 532 -33.00 -5.95 -5.29
N LEU A 533 -31.95 -6.00 -4.46
CA LEU A 533 -31.96 -5.45 -3.11
C LEU A 533 -31.79 -3.92 -3.08
N ALA A 534 -30.99 -3.35 -3.98
CA ALA A 534 -30.73 -1.91 -4.05
C ALA A 534 -32.00 -1.01 -4.08
N PRO A 535 -33.05 -1.29 -4.89
CA PRO A 535 -34.27 -0.48 -4.89
C PRO A 535 -35.12 -0.63 -3.62
N LEU A 536 -34.89 -1.67 -2.80
CA LEU A 536 -35.62 -1.90 -1.56
C LEU A 536 -35.13 -1.02 -0.39
N LYS A 537 -34.30 -0.01 -0.65
CA LYS A 537 -33.86 1.01 0.32
C LYS A 537 -34.99 1.66 1.13
N GLY A 538 -36.23 1.69 0.59
CA GLY A 538 -37.41 2.19 1.30
C GLY A 538 -37.80 1.37 2.53
N LEU A 539 -37.35 0.11 2.61
CA LEU A 539 -37.56 -0.74 3.80
C LEU A 539 -36.68 -0.34 4.96
N ARG A 540 -35.55 0.36 4.73
CA ARG A 540 -34.57 0.76 5.75
C ARG A 540 -35.25 1.46 6.93
N GLY A 541 -35.02 0.95 8.13
CA GLY A 541 -35.57 1.51 9.37
C GLY A 541 -37.07 1.28 9.60
N THR A 542 -37.76 0.57 8.70
CA THR A 542 -39.17 0.19 8.88
C THR A 542 -39.31 -1.13 9.63
N ALA A 543 -40.54 -1.50 10.03
CA ALA A 543 -40.80 -2.80 10.67
C ALA A 543 -40.44 -4.01 9.78
N PHE A 544 -40.42 -3.83 8.46
CA PHE A 544 -40.06 -4.82 7.45
C PHE A 544 -38.55 -4.88 7.17
N ASP A 545 -37.75 -4.05 7.84
CA ASP A 545 -36.29 -4.12 7.77
C ASP A 545 -35.76 -5.30 8.61
N LEU A 546 -35.61 -6.47 7.99
CA LEU A 546 -35.07 -7.65 8.67
C LEU A 546 -33.61 -7.42 9.10
N PHE A 547 -32.82 -6.73 8.28
CA PHE A 547 -31.41 -6.43 8.59
C PHE A 547 -31.28 -5.34 9.65
N GLY A 548 -32.18 -4.36 9.64
CA GLY A 548 -32.20 -3.25 10.59
C GLY A 548 -32.37 -3.63 12.06
N ARG A 549 -32.70 -4.88 12.38
CA ARG A 549 -32.90 -5.38 13.75
C ARG A 549 -31.62 -5.76 14.47
N THR A 550 -30.48 -5.88 13.76
CA THR A 550 -29.19 -6.20 14.38
C THR A 550 -28.72 -5.07 15.30
N GLU A 551 -27.87 -5.43 16.27
CA GLU A 551 -27.27 -4.47 17.20
C GLU A 551 -26.46 -3.39 16.45
N GLU A 552 -25.69 -3.79 15.44
CA GLU A 552 -24.90 -2.88 14.60
C GLU A 552 -25.77 -1.83 13.91
N ARG A 553 -26.90 -2.23 13.29
CA ARG A 553 -27.79 -1.29 12.59
C ARG A 553 -28.53 -0.37 13.56
N ARG A 554 -28.87 -0.85 14.75
CA ARG A 554 -29.45 -0.01 15.81
C ARG A 554 -28.45 1.03 16.30
N MET A 555 -27.20 0.62 16.54
CA MET A 555 -26.11 1.50 16.92
C MET A 555 -25.87 2.58 15.85
N GLU A 556 -25.76 2.22 14.57
CA GLU A 556 -25.55 3.20 13.48
C GLU A 556 -26.64 4.27 13.42
N ARG A 557 -27.91 3.88 13.56
CA ARG A 557 -29.02 4.85 13.61
C ARG A 557 -28.99 5.73 14.86
N ALA A 558 -28.60 5.17 16.00
CA ALA A 558 -28.43 5.94 17.24
C ALA A 558 -27.30 6.97 17.11
N LEU A 559 -26.17 6.60 16.47
CA LEU A 559 -25.04 7.49 16.26
C LEU A 559 -25.40 8.77 15.49
N ILE A 560 -26.37 8.71 14.56
CA ILE A 560 -26.85 9.88 13.83
C ILE A 560 -27.49 10.88 14.80
N ASN A 561 -28.40 10.41 15.65
CA ASN A 561 -29.10 11.27 16.62
C ASN A 561 -28.15 11.77 17.71
N ASP A 562 -27.24 10.92 18.19
CA ASP A 562 -26.20 11.29 19.15
C ASP A 562 -25.30 12.40 18.60
N TYR A 563 -24.98 12.34 17.31
CA TYR A 563 -24.13 13.32 16.66
C TYR A 563 -24.84 14.68 16.54
N GLU A 564 -26.10 14.71 16.13
CA GLU A 564 -26.91 15.93 16.12
C GLU A 564 -26.95 16.59 17.51
N ALA A 565 -27.24 15.79 18.55
CA ALA A 565 -27.24 16.28 19.93
C ALA A 565 -25.86 16.76 20.38
N THR A 566 -24.78 16.16 19.89
CA THR A 566 -23.41 16.61 20.15
C THR A 566 -23.15 17.96 19.48
N ILE A 567 -23.49 18.10 18.20
CA ILE A 567 -23.34 19.35 17.45
C ILE A 567 -24.15 20.47 18.12
N ASP A 568 -25.40 20.21 18.50
CA ASP A 568 -26.22 21.20 19.20
C ASP A 568 -25.58 21.71 20.50
N ARG A 569 -24.93 20.80 21.27
CA ARG A 569 -24.19 21.18 22.48
C ARG A 569 -22.94 21.99 22.16
N LEU A 570 -22.20 21.64 21.10
CA LEU A 570 -21.02 22.39 20.67
C LEU A 570 -21.41 23.80 20.24
N LEU A 571 -22.44 23.93 19.40
CA LEU A 571 -22.92 25.22 18.89
C LEU A 571 -23.44 26.14 20.01
N ALA A 572 -24.04 25.58 21.06
CA ALA A 572 -24.52 26.37 22.21
C ALA A 572 -23.39 27.02 23.04
N GLY A 573 -22.17 26.45 23.01
CA GLY A 573 -21.00 26.93 23.76
C GLY A 573 -19.83 27.35 22.87
N LEU A 574 -20.06 27.53 21.56
CA LEU A 574 -18.99 27.79 20.60
C LEU A 574 -18.44 29.21 20.75
N ALA A 575 -17.11 29.32 20.79
CA ALA A 575 -16.36 30.55 20.85
C ALA A 575 -15.06 30.43 20.04
N ALA A 576 -14.45 31.56 19.64
CA ALA A 576 -13.25 31.53 18.82
C ALA A 576 -12.06 30.76 19.45
N ASN A 577 -11.95 30.76 20.78
CA ASN A 577 -10.88 30.07 21.50
C ASN A 577 -11.08 28.55 21.64
N ASN A 578 -12.30 28.03 21.49
CA ASN A 578 -12.62 26.62 21.60
C ASN A 578 -12.99 25.97 20.24
N LEU A 579 -12.93 26.75 19.15
CA LEU A 579 -13.20 26.28 17.80
C LEU A 579 -12.34 25.06 17.41
N PRO A 580 -11.01 25.01 17.65
CA PRO A 580 -10.21 23.83 17.31
C PRO A 580 -10.69 22.55 18.02
N LEU A 581 -11.09 22.66 19.30
CA LEU A 581 -11.60 21.54 20.08
C LEU A 581 -12.99 21.11 19.59
N ALA A 582 -13.85 22.05 19.19
CA ALA A 582 -15.12 21.74 18.56
C ALA A 582 -14.92 20.98 17.24
N CYS A 583 -13.94 21.38 16.42
CA CYS A 583 -13.57 20.68 15.20
C CYS A 583 -13.11 19.24 15.47
N GLU A 584 -12.25 19.02 16.48
CA GLU A 584 -11.81 17.68 16.89
C GLU A 584 -13.00 16.79 17.28
N ILE A 585 -13.90 17.31 18.12
CA ILE A 585 -15.11 16.58 18.55
C ILE A 585 -16.02 16.26 17.34
N ALA A 586 -16.23 17.25 16.46
CA ALA A 586 -17.04 17.09 15.26
C ALA A 586 -16.44 16.09 14.26
N ALA A 587 -15.10 15.93 14.25
CA ALA A 587 -14.38 15.01 13.38
C ALA A 587 -14.35 13.55 13.88
N LEU A 588 -14.62 13.30 15.17
CA LEU A 588 -14.53 11.95 15.78
C LEU A 588 -15.22 10.83 14.99
N PRO A 589 -16.42 11.02 14.39
CA PRO A 589 -17.05 9.97 13.61
C PRO A 589 -16.20 9.46 12.45
N GLN A 590 -15.25 10.24 11.91
CA GLN A 590 -14.32 9.77 10.87
C GLN A 590 -13.50 8.55 11.31
N SER A 591 -13.21 8.41 12.61
CA SER A 591 -12.49 7.26 13.17
C SER A 591 -13.33 5.98 13.28
N MET A 592 -14.67 6.09 13.25
CA MET A 592 -15.64 4.97 13.39
C MET A 592 -15.76 4.13 12.10
N ARG A 593 -14.63 3.58 11.63
CA ARG A 593 -14.50 2.84 10.36
C ARG A 593 -14.62 1.34 10.56
N GLY A 594 -14.99 0.64 9.48
CA GLY A 594 -15.00 -0.82 9.42
C GLY A 594 -16.41 -1.39 9.41
N PHE A 595 -16.51 -2.69 9.66
CA PHE A 595 -17.76 -3.46 9.64
C PHE A 595 -17.79 -4.42 10.84
N GLY A 596 -18.98 -4.77 11.32
CA GLY A 596 -19.18 -5.71 12.43
C GLY A 596 -18.30 -5.38 13.64
N HIS A 597 -17.58 -6.39 14.13
CA HIS A 597 -16.72 -6.26 15.32
C HIS A 597 -15.63 -5.19 15.17
N VAL A 598 -15.09 -4.98 13.97
CA VAL A 598 -14.09 -3.93 13.70
C VAL A 598 -14.70 -2.55 13.90
N LYS A 599 -15.93 -2.34 13.42
CA LYS A 599 -16.65 -1.08 13.59
C LYS A 599 -17.01 -0.85 15.06
N MET A 600 -17.51 -1.87 15.74
CA MET A 600 -17.88 -1.80 17.16
C MET A 600 -16.69 -1.36 18.02
N ALA A 601 -15.53 -1.98 17.85
CA ALA A 601 -14.31 -1.60 18.58
C ALA A 601 -13.88 -0.15 18.30
N ASN A 602 -14.01 0.31 17.05
CA ASN A 602 -13.68 1.70 16.69
C ASN A 602 -14.71 2.71 17.23
N VAL A 603 -15.99 2.35 17.28
CA VAL A 603 -17.04 3.18 17.89
C VAL A 603 -16.80 3.31 19.39
N GLU A 604 -16.46 2.22 20.08
CA GLU A 604 -16.15 2.24 21.51
C GLU A 604 -14.98 3.18 21.83
N LYS A 605 -13.86 3.06 21.10
CA LYS A 605 -12.70 3.96 21.22
C LYS A 605 -13.08 5.42 20.96
N ALA A 606 -13.84 5.68 19.89
CA ALA A 606 -14.26 7.03 19.52
C ALA A 606 -15.21 7.64 20.55
N LYS A 607 -16.11 6.84 21.14
CA LYS A 607 -17.03 7.29 22.21
C LYS A 607 -16.27 7.58 23.51
N ALA A 608 -15.28 6.76 23.88
CA ALA A 608 -14.41 7.05 25.02
C ALA A 608 -13.70 8.40 24.84
N ARG A 609 -13.08 8.63 23.66
CA ARG A 609 -12.46 9.91 23.32
C ARG A 609 -13.46 11.08 23.29
N GLN A 610 -14.68 10.84 22.82
CA GLN A 610 -15.75 11.85 22.82
C GLN A 610 -16.07 12.35 24.24
N VAL A 611 -16.10 11.45 25.22
CA VAL A 611 -16.37 11.82 26.62
C VAL A 611 -15.26 12.72 27.17
N GLU A 612 -14.00 12.38 26.92
CA GLU A 612 -12.83 13.18 27.31
C GLU A 612 -12.89 14.59 26.70
N LEU A 613 -13.10 14.68 25.39
CA LEU A 613 -13.11 15.95 24.67
C LEU A 613 -14.30 16.82 25.04
N LEU A 614 -15.49 16.24 25.24
CA LEU A 614 -16.66 17.00 25.71
C LEU A 614 -16.47 17.51 27.15
N ALA A 615 -15.71 16.80 27.99
CA ALA A 615 -15.36 17.29 29.31
C ALA A 615 -14.41 18.50 29.22
N ALA A 616 -13.37 18.41 28.37
CA ALA A 616 -12.45 19.52 28.11
C ALA A 616 -13.16 20.74 27.46
N PHE A 617 -14.16 20.51 26.62
CA PHE A 617 -14.94 21.58 25.97
C PHE A 617 -15.78 22.37 26.98
N LYS A 618 -16.28 21.71 28.03
CA LYS A 618 -17.03 22.36 29.12
C LYS A 618 -16.12 23.06 30.12
N ASP A 619 -14.93 22.50 30.35
CA ASP A 619 -14.00 22.96 31.38
C ASP A 619 -12.57 22.92 30.81
N PRO A 620 -12.04 24.07 30.35
CA PRO A 620 -10.71 24.15 29.76
C PRO A 620 -9.58 23.68 30.69
N SER A 621 -9.79 23.67 32.01
CA SER A 621 -8.79 23.16 32.97
C SER A 621 -8.58 21.65 32.89
N LYS A 622 -9.53 20.93 32.26
CA LYS A 622 -9.48 19.48 32.02
C LYS A 622 -8.95 19.13 30.63
N ALA A 623 -8.46 20.11 29.88
CA ALA A 623 -7.73 19.85 28.65
C ALA A 623 -6.48 19.03 28.97
N VAL A 624 -6.52 17.73 28.65
CA VAL A 624 -5.33 16.90 28.68
C VAL A 624 -4.41 17.41 27.57
N LEU A 625 -3.23 17.90 27.94
CA LEU A 625 -2.13 18.15 26.98
C LEU A 625 -1.83 16.82 26.30
N ALA A 626 -2.38 16.61 25.10
CA ALA A 626 -2.01 15.48 24.26
C ALA A 626 -0.59 15.74 23.75
N ALA A 627 0.37 14.91 24.17
CA ALA A 627 1.74 14.93 23.68
C ALA A 627 1.78 14.48 22.21
N GLU A 628 2.69 15.10 21.45
CA GLU A 628 3.01 14.86 20.02
C GLU A 628 3.26 13.40 19.64
#